data_AF-A0A523DJC2-F1
#
_entry.id   AF-A0A523DJC2-F1
#
_cell.length_a   1.000
_cell.length_b   1.000
_cell.length_c   1.000
_cell.angle_alpha   90.00
_cell.angle_beta   90.00
_cell.angle_gamma   90.00
#
_symmetry.space_group_name_H-M   'P 1'
#
loop_
_entity.id
_entity.type
_entity.pdbx_description
1 polymer ?
#
loop_
_entity_poly.entity_id
_entity_poly.type
_entity_poly.pdbx_seq_one_letter_code
_entity_poly.pdbx_strand_id
1 'polypeptide(L)'
;LVVSFINPEFVGGAGPDAVWRGMTTVAGSWIGGGANQAAMKEVFEVGDDMFSAMIAVDVIVANIWMAVLLFGVGRSAKIDSFLQADTSAIEDVRRRVEEYQAQVTRIPSLTDLMKVLGVGFGVMGLSHFLADIIAPWLSVNAPVLERYNLTSGFFWLVVIATTAGLALSYTRARELEGVGASRVGTALLYVLIATIGMRMNLMAVAENKELFLVGAIWIGFHAIILITVAKLIKAPYFFLAVGSQANVGGAASAPIMASAFHPALAPVGVLLAVLGYAVGTYGAWLCGQLMRVVAP
;
A
#
# COMPACT_ATOMS: atom_id res chain seq x y z
N LEU A 1 -26.11 -3.63 -7.59
CA LEU A 1 -26.73 -4.84 -8.19
C LEU A 1 -26.73 -6.05 -7.25
N VAL A 2 -25.59 -6.62 -6.85
CA VAL A 2 -25.60 -7.79 -5.92
C VAL A 2 -26.24 -7.43 -4.57
N VAL A 3 -25.86 -6.28 -3.99
CA VAL A 3 -26.38 -5.83 -2.69
C VAL A 3 -27.85 -5.38 -2.76
N SER A 4 -28.32 -4.83 -3.89
CA SER A 4 -29.73 -4.47 -4.08
C SER A 4 -30.68 -5.66 -4.06
N PHE A 5 -30.20 -6.89 -4.36
CA PHE A 5 -31.00 -8.10 -4.21
C PHE A 5 -31.13 -8.56 -2.75
N ILE A 6 -30.19 -8.14 -1.87
CA ILE A 6 -30.22 -8.44 -0.44
C ILE A 6 -31.07 -7.40 0.29
N ASN A 7 -30.82 -6.12 0.04
CA ASN A 7 -31.67 -5.01 0.46
C ASN A 7 -31.48 -3.81 -0.51
N PRO A 8 -32.52 -3.38 -1.25
CA PRO A 8 -32.45 -2.23 -2.14
C PRO A 8 -32.04 -0.93 -1.44
N GLU A 9 -32.39 -0.75 -0.16
CA GLU A 9 -32.04 0.45 0.61
C GLU A 9 -30.53 0.56 0.88
N PHE A 10 -29.78 -0.56 0.86
CA PHE A 10 -28.32 -0.57 1.10
C PHE A 10 -27.48 0.03 -0.03
N VAL A 11 -28.07 0.21 -1.21
CA VAL A 11 -27.44 0.90 -2.35
C VAL A 11 -28.27 2.09 -2.83
N GLY A 12 -29.34 2.41 -2.08
CA GLY A 12 -30.16 3.59 -2.29
C GLY A 12 -29.56 4.84 -1.64
N GLY A 13 -30.26 5.96 -1.79
CA GLY A 13 -29.86 7.27 -1.29
C GLY A 13 -30.03 8.33 -2.37
N ALA A 14 -30.34 9.55 -1.96
CA ALA A 14 -30.51 10.69 -2.85
C ALA A 14 -29.63 11.86 -2.39
N GLY A 15 -29.17 12.67 -3.35
CA GLY A 15 -28.32 13.81 -3.04
C GLY A 15 -26.86 13.42 -2.70
N PRO A 16 -26.14 14.28 -1.97
CA PRO A 16 -24.72 14.12 -1.64
C PRO A 16 -24.35 12.84 -0.87
N ASP A 17 -25.28 12.28 -0.10
CA ASP A 17 -25.06 11.08 0.74
C ASP A 17 -25.48 9.78 0.05
N ALA A 18 -25.68 9.79 -1.27
CA ALA A 18 -25.94 8.56 -2.01
C ALA A 18 -24.73 7.61 -1.93
N VAL A 19 -24.99 6.33 -1.61
CA VAL A 19 -23.93 5.33 -1.40
C VAL A 19 -22.98 5.24 -2.60
N TRP A 20 -23.50 5.28 -3.83
CA TRP A 20 -22.67 5.22 -5.03
C TRP A 20 -21.67 6.39 -5.14
N ARG A 21 -22.04 7.58 -4.66
CA ARG A 21 -21.14 8.75 -4.59
C ARG A 21 -20.02 8.50 -3.59
N GLY A 22 -20.36 8.02 -2.39
CA GLY A 22 -19.36 7.61 -1.40
C GLY A 22 -18.40 6.54 -1.93
N MET A 23 -18.92 5.53 -2.65
CA MET A 23 -18.12 4.47 -3.27
C MET A 23 -17.13 4.99 -4.33
N THR A 24 -17.39 6.15 -4.96
CA THR A 24 -16.40 6.77 -5.85
C THR A 24 -15.14 7.19 -5.10
N THR A 25 -15.27 7.61 -3.84
CA THR A 25 -14.14 8.01 -3.00
C THR A 25 -13.29 6.80 -2.61
N VAL A 26 -13.94 5.67 -2.29
CA VAL A 26 -13.28 4.39 -2.07
C VAL A 26 -12.56 3.92 -3.35
N ALA A 27 -13.18 4.08 -4.53
CA ALA A 27 -12.52 3.81 -5.80
C ALA A 27 -11.26 4.68 -5.99
N GLY A 28 -11.34 5.96 -5.64
CA GLY A 28 -10.21 6.89 -5.63
C GLY A 28 -9.06 6.36 -4.77
N SER A 29 -9.38 5.98 -3.54
CA SER A 29 -8.40 5.43 -2.59
C SER A 29 -7.79 4.11 -3.04
N TRP A 30 -8.62 3.18 -3.52
CA TRP A 30 -8.14 1.85 -3.88
C TRP A 30 -7.48 1.81 -5.25
N ILE A 31 -7.61 2.82 -6.11
CA ILE A 31 -6.84 2.85 -7.37
C ILE A 31 -5.57 3.70 -7.20
N GLY A 32 -5.64 4.78 -6.42
CA GLY A 32 -4.48 5.64 -6.19
C GLY A 32 -4.58 6.49 -4.92
N GLY A 33 -4.90 5.88 -3.80
CA GLY A 33 -4.82 6.41 -2.42
C GLY A 33 -5.55 7.72 -2.10
N GLY A 34 -5.25 8.24 -0.91
CA GLY A 34 -6.03 9.31 -0.26
C GLY A 34 -6.16 10.61 -1.04
N ALA A 35 -5.16 11.02 -1.83
CA ALA A 35 -5.26 12.21 -2.68
C ALA A 35 -6.35 12.05 -3.75
N ASN A 36 -6.42 10.86 -4.38
CA ASN A 36 -7.46 10.57 -5.36
C ASN A 36 -8.83 10.37 -4.70
N GLN A 37 -8.87 9.83 -3.47
CA GLN A 37 -10.09 9.77 -2.66
C GLN A 37 -10.67 11.16 -2.38
N ALA A 38 -9.83 12.11 -1.98
CA ALA A 38 -10.23 13.50 -1.77
C ALA A 38 -10.67 14.17 -3.08
N ALA A 39 -9.97 13.93 -4.19
CA ALA A 39 -10.39 14.43 -5.50
C ALA A 39 -11.79 13.93 -5.89
N MET A 40 -12.13 12.67 -5.61
CA MET A 40 -13.45 12.11 -5.89
C MET A 40 -14.54 12.70 -5.00
N LYS A 41 -14.23 13.07 -3.75
CA LYS A 41 -15.16 13.79 -2.86
C LYS A 41 -15.64 15.08 -3.51
N GLU A 42 -14.71 15.87 -4.03
CA GLU A 42 -15.01 17.15 -4.68
C GLU A 42 -15.75 16.95 -6.01
N VAL A 43 -15.28 16.03 -6.86
CA VAL A 43 -15.83 15.82 -8.21
C VAL A 43 -17.26 15.29 -8.18
N PHE A 44 -17.61 14.44 -7.20
CA PHE A 44 -18.94 13.86 -7.08
C PHE A 44 -19.80 14.50 -5.98
N GLU A 45 -19.32 15.60 -5.38
CA GLU A 45 -20.01 16.34 -4.32
C GLU A 45 -20.52 15.41 -3.22
N VAL A 46 -19.59 14.65 -2.64
CA VAL A 46 -19.89 13.66 -1.60
C VAL A 46 -20.03 14.38 -0.26
N GLY A 47 -21.13 14.14 0.45
CA GLY A 47 -21.38 14.73 1.77
C GLY A 47 -20.31 14.35 2.79
N ASP A 48 -20.08 15.22 3.78
CA ASP A 48 -19.03 15.03 4.79
C ASP A 48 -19.23 13.78 5.65
N ASP A 49 -20.48 13.50 6.03
CA ASP A 49 -20.83 12.32 6.83
C ASP A 49 -20.58 11.03 6.03
N MET A 50 -21.05 10.98 4.78
CA MET A 50 -20.81 9.86 3.88
C MET A 50 -19.31 9.68 3.59
N PHE A 51 -18.58 10.77 3.38
CA PHE A 51 -17.13 10.73 3.17
C PHE A 51 -16.38 10.17 4.39
N SER A 52 -16.74 10.61 5.60
CA SER A 52 -16.19 10.10 6.85
C SER A 52 -16.43 8.59 7.02
N ALA A 53 -17.66 8.14 6.74
CA ALA A 53 -17.99 6.71 6.76
C ALA A 53 -17.17 5.91 5.72
N MET A 54 -16.98 6.46 4.52
CA MET A 54 -16.18 5.82 3.46
C MET A 54 -14.69 5.76 3.78
N ILE A 55 -14.13 6.74 4.49
CA ILE A 55 -12.75 6.66 5.02
C ILE A 55 -12.62 5.49 6.00
N ALA A 56 -13.61 5.30 6.88
CA ALA A 56 -13.59 4.19 7.83
C ALA A 56 -13.63 2.83 7.10
N VAL A 57 -14.51 2.70 6.10
CA VAL A 57 -14.60 1.50 5.25
C VAL A 57 -13.28 1.24 4.54
N ASP A 58 -12.73 2.25 3.87
CA ASP A 58 -11.47 2.19 3.15
C ASP A 58 -10.33 1.65 4.03
N VAL A 59 -10.05 2.33 5.14
CA VAL A 59 -8.94 1.98 6.03
C VAL A 59 -9.09 0.57 6.61
N ILE A 60 -10.29 0.21 7.08
CA ILE A 60 -10.50 -1.07 7.75
C ILE A 60 -10.49 -2.22 6.74
N VAL A 61 -11.16 -2.09 5.61
CA VAL A 61 -11.18 -3.12 4.56
C VAL A 61 -9.77 -3.31 3.98
N ALA A 62 -9.03 -2.23 3.71
CA ALA A 62 -7.65 -2.32 3.23
C ALA A 62 -6.73 -3.01 4.24
N ASN A 63 -6.87 -2.73 5.54
CA ASN A 63 -6.08 -3.36 6.59
C ASN A 63 -6.41 -4.85 6.77
N ILE A 64 -7.69 -5.22 6.73
CA ILE A 64 -8.11 -6.63 6.75
C ILE A 64 -7.53 -7.36 5.53
N TRP A 65 -7.62 -6.75 4.35
CA TRP A 65 -7.06 -7.33 3.13
C TRP A 65 -5.53 -7.46 3.20
N MET A 66 -4.83 -6.46 3.73
CA MET A 66 -3.39 -6.52 3.98
C MET A 66 -3.04 -7.68 4.91
N ALA A 67 -3.80 -7.89 5.99
CA ALA A 67 -3.59 -9.01 6.92
C ALA A 67 -3.75 -10.37 6.23
N VAL A 68 -4.76 -10.52 5.36
CA VAL A 68 -4.95 -11.73 4.54
C VAL A 68 -3.75 -11.96 3.62
N LEU A 69 -3.26 -10.92 2.96
CA LEU A 69 -2.10 -11.04 2.07
C LEU A 69 -0.81 -11.36 2.83
N LEU A 70 -0.57 -10.72 3.97
CA LEU A 70 0.59 -10.99 4.85
C LEU A 70 0.55 -12.43 5.37
N PHE A 71 -0.61 -12.95 5.73
CA PHE A 71 -0.78 -14.35 6.10
C PHE A 71 -0.41 -15.31 4.96
N GLY A 72 -0.67 -14.91 3.72
CA GLY A 72 -0.26 -15.62 2.52
C GLY A 72 1.25 -15.59 2.27
N VAL A 73 1.97 -14.55 2.71
CA VAL A 73 3.44 -14.44 2.51
C VAL A 73 4.17 -15.63 3.13
N GLY A 74 3.81 -16.03 4.36
CA GLY A 74 4.38 -17.21 5.02
C GLY A 74 4.04 -18.54 4.34
N ARG A 75 3.17 -18.53 3.33
CA ARG A 75 2.75 -19.70 2.54
C ARG A 75 2.99 -19.49 1.04
N SER A 76 3.84 -18.53 0.67
CA SER A 76 4.11 -18.13 -0.71
C SER A 76 4.36 -19.34 -1.61
N ALA A 77 5.26 -20.25 -1.23
CA ALA A 77 5.59 -21.44 -2.02
C ALA A 77 4.37 -22.34 -2.35
N LYS A 78 3.42 -22.47 -1.42
CA LYS A 78 2.18 -23.24 -1.67
C LYS A 78 1.25 -22.49 -2.63
N ILE A 79 1.15 -21.18 -2.47
CA ILE A 79 0.32 -20.33 -3.34
C ILE A 79 0.93 -20.29 -4.75
N ASP A 80 2.24 -20.12 -4.87
CA ASP A 80 2.98 -20.12 -6.14
C ASP A 80 2.81 -21.45 -6.88
N SER A 81 2.85 -22.59 -6.16
CA SER A 81 2.56 -23.89 -6.74
C SER A 81 1.12 -24.00 -7.27
N PHE A 82 0.14 -23.48 -6.53
CA PHE A 82 -1.26 -23.42 -6.97
C PHE A 82 -1.45 -22.51 -8.21
N LEU A 83 -0.72 -21.41 -8.27
CA LEU A 83 -0.71 -20.47 -9.39
C LEU A 83 0.10 -20.98 -10.59
N GLN A 84 0.84 -22.10 -10.43
CA GLN A 84 1.83 -22.58 -11.41
C GLN A 84 2.83 -21.48 -11.79
N ALA A 85 3.22 -20.66 -10.81
CA ALA A 85 3.97 -19.45 -11.02
C ALA A 85 5.42 -19.71 -11.42
N ASP A 86 5.97 -18.83 -12.27
CA ASP A 86 7.41 -18.75 -12.50
C ASP A 86 8.05 -17.79 -11.48
N THR A 87 8.68 -18.35 -10.45
CA THR A 87 9.33 -17.60 -9.37
C THR A 87 10.80 -17.28 -9.66
N SER A 88 11.34 -17.65 -10.82
CA SER A 88 12.78 -17.57 -11.13
C SER A 88 13.39 -16.19 -10.90
N ALA A 89 12.72 -15.11 -11.32
CA ALA A 89 13.22 -13.74 -11.16
C ALA A 89 13.29 -13.31 -9.68
N ILE A 90 12.31 -13.70 -8.88
CA ILE A 90 12.28 -13.37 -7.44
C ILE A 90 13.34 -14.19 -6.70
N GLU A 91 13.46 -15.48 -7.03
CA GLU A 91 14.47 -16.36 -6.44
C GLU A 91 15.90 -15.95 -6.84
N ASP A 92 16.13 -15.45 -8.05
CA ASP A 92 17.45 -14.93 -8.43
C ASP A 92 17.85 -13.70 -7.61
N VAL A 93 16.93 -12.74 -7.43
CA VAL A 93 17.18 -11.56 -6.57
C VAL A 93 17.43 -12.00 -5.13
N ARG A 94 16.59 -12.89 -4.60
CA ARG A 94 16.73 -13.42 -3.24
C ARG A 94 18.08 -14.12 -3.06
N ARG A 95 18.43 -15.04 -3.96
CA ARG A 95 19.70 -15.79 -3.93
C ARG A 95 20.90 -14.86 -3.94
N ARG A 96 20.93 -13.84 -4.81
CA ARG A 96 22.05 -12.87 -4.84
C ARG A 96 22.22 -12.13 -3.51
N VAL A 97 21.11 -11.79 -2.86
CA VAL A 97 21.15 -11.15 -1.54
C VAL A 97 21.64 -12.12 -0.46
N GLU A 98 21.14 -13.35 -0.45
CA GLU A 98 21.54 -14.40 0.50
C GLU A 98 23.03 -14.79 0.34
N GLU A 99 23.52 -14.91 -0.90
CA GLU A 99 24.94 -15.18 -1.20
C GLU A 99 25.84 -14.04 -0.70
N TYR A 100 25.45 -12.78 -0.95
CA TYR A 100 26.17 -11.64 -0.44
C TYR A 100 26.18 -11.64 1.10
N GLN A 101 25.03 -11.85 1.74
CA GLN A 101 24.93 -11.96 3.20
C GLN A 101 25.83 -13.04 3.75
N ALA A 102 25.85 -14.23 3.14
CA ALA A 102 26.70 -15.34 3.59
C ALA A 102 28.20 -14.99 3.57
N GLN A 103 28.64 -14.17 2.61
CA GLN A 103 30.03 -13.71 2.52
C GLN A 103 30.40 -12.68 3.59
N VAL A 104 29.46 -11.85 4.02
CA VAL A 104 29.72 -10.73 4.95
C VAL A 104 29.29 -11.00 6.39
N THR A 105 28.54 -12.08 6.65
CA THR A 105 27.92 -12.34 7.95
C THR A 105 28.96 -12.53 9.06
N ARG A 106 28.78 -11.79 10.16
CA ARG A 106 29.56 -11.94 11.40
C ARG A 106 28.69 -11.73 12.64
N ILE A 107 29.18 -12.15 13.80
CA ILE A 107 28.51 -11.92 15.09
C ILE A 107 28.55 -10.41 15.39
N PRO A 108 27.39 -9.74 15.54
CA PRO A 108 27.35 -8.31 15.78
C PRO A 108 27.77 -7.96 17.21
N SER A 109 28.58 -6.92 17.36
CA SER A 109 28.82 -6.25 18.64
C SER A 109 27.73 -5.20 18.94
N LEU A 110 27.68 -4.70 20.18
CA LEU A 110 26.82 -3.55 20.51
C LEU A 110 27.15 -2.33 19.63
N THR A 111 28.43 -2.07 19.38
CA THR A 111 28.86 -0.97 18.51
C THR A 111 28.35 -1.14 17.09
N ASP A 112 28.32 -2.36 16.56
CA ASP A 112 27.77 -2.64 15.23
C ASP A 112 26.25 -2.36 15.19
N LEU A 113 25.51 -2.78 16.21
CA LEU A 113 24.08 -2.49 16.32
C LEU A 113 23.82 -0.98 16.42
N MET A 114 24.62 -0.25 17.21
CA MET A 114 24.51 1.21 17.32
C MET A 114 24.82 1.90 15.98
N LYS A 115 25.73 1.37 15.16
CA LYS A 115 25.99 1.89 13.81
C LYS A 115 24.82 1.63 12.88
N VAL A 116 24.24 0.43 12.90
CA VAL A 116 23.04 0.10 12.10
C VAL A 116 21.90 1.05 12.44
N LEU A 117 21.60 1.23 13.74
CA LEU A 117 20.55 2.15 14.19
C LEU A 117 20.91 3.60 13.86
N GLY A 118 22.15 4.02 14.08
CA GLY A 118 22.60 5.39 13.81
C GLY A 118 22.50 5.75 12.33
N VAL A 119 22.91 4.86 11.43
CA VAL A 119 22.76 5.07 9.98
C VAL A 119 21.28 5.03 9.59
N GLY A 120 20.52 4.04 10.07
CA GLY A 120 19.09 3.92 9.77
C GLY A 120 18.28 5.14 10.21
N PHE A 121 18.38 5.53 11.48
CA PHE A 121 17.70 6.70 12.02
C PHE A 121 18.28 8.01 11.49
N GLY A 122 19.58 8.08 11.19
CA GLY A 122 20.20 9.26 10.58
C GLY A 122 19.65 9.53 9.18
N VAL A 123 19.58 8.50 8.33
CA VAL A 123 18.96 8.58 7.00
C VAL A 123 17.47 8.91 7.12
N MET A 124 16.76 8.29 8.07
CA MET A 124 15.35 8.59 8.31
C MET A 124 15.13 10.05 8.72
N GLY A 125 15.92 10.56 9.66
CA GLY A 125 15.87 11.96 10.11
C GLY A 125 16.16 12.94 8.99
N LEU A 126 17.17 12.66 8.15
CA LEU A 126 17.44 13.45 6.95
C LEU A 126 16.27 13.41 5.96
N SER A 127 15.64 12.25 5.81
CA SER A 127 14.50 12.08 4.90
C SER A 127 13.29 12.88 5.37
N HIS A 128 12.99 12.89 6.67
CA HIS A 128 11.96 13.76 7.26
C HIS A 128 12.30 15.24 7.06
N PHE A 129 13.51 15.66 7.42
CA PHE A 129 13.93 17.06 7.28
C PHE A 129 13.77 17.59 5.85
N LEU A 130 14.19 16.80 4.86
CA LEU A 130 14.07 17.19 3.46
C LEU A 130 12.62 17.11 2.96
N ALA A 131 11.85 16.11 3.38
CA ALA A 131 10.43 16.00 3.03
C ALA A 131 9.62 17.20 3.55
N ASP A 132 9.91 17.66 4.78
CA ASP A 132 9.26 18.82 5.41
C ASP A 132 9.63 20.16 4.73
N ILE A 133 10.66 20.18 3.88
CA ILE A 133 11.01 21.34 3.05
C ILE A 133 10.39 21.20 1.66
N ILE A 134 10.58 20.05 1.01
CA ILE A 134 10.21 19.83 -0.38
C ILE A 134 8.69 19.81 -0.56
N ALA A 135 7.98 19.06 0.28
CA ALA A 135 6.53 18.87 0.12
C ALA A 135 5.74 20.19 0.29
N PRO A 136 5.99 21.02 1.33
CA PRO A 136 5.32 22.32 1.45
C PRO A 136 5.73 23.29 0.35
N TRP A 137 7.00 23.29 -0.07
CA TRP A 137 7.44 24.14 -1.18
C TRP A 137 6.71 23.80 -2.48
N LEU A 138 6.54 22.52 -2.80
CA LEU A 138 5.78 22.07 -3.97
C LEU A 138 4.29 22.42 -3.87
N SER A 139 3.70 22.32 -2.68
CA SER A 139 2.29 22.69 -2.45
C SER A 139 2.03 24.17 -2.77
N VAL A 140 2.94 25.06 -2.37
CA VAL A 140 2.80 26.51 -2.62
C VAL A 140 3.15 26.89 -4.05
N ASN A 141 4.26 26.37 -4.60
CA ASN A 141 4.82 26.85 -5.87
C ASN A 141 4.30 26.07 -7.09
N ALA A 142 3.82 24.84 -6.89
CA ALA A 142 3.37 23.96 -7.96
C ALA A 142 2.17 23.11 -7.51
N PRO A 143 1.03 23.73 -7.12
CA PRO A 143 -0.15 23.01 -6.61
C PRO A 143 -0.71 21.99 -7.62
N VAL A 144 -0.47 22.23 -8.91
CA VAL A 144 -0.79 21.31 -10.02
C VAL A 144 -0.12 19.92 -9.86
N LEU A 145 0.92 19.78 -9.04
CA LEU A 145 1.59 18.51 -8.78
C LEU A 145 0.92 17.67 -7.68
N GLU A 146 -0.05 18.23 -6.96
CA GLU A 146 -0.84 17.51 -5.95
C GLU A 146 -1.58 16.31 -6.56
N ARG A 147 -2.09 16.44 -7.79
CA ARG A 147 -2.74 15.35 -8.54
C ARG A 147 -1.83 14.14 -8.84
N TYR A 148 -0.52 14.29 -8.65
CA TYR A 148 0.46 13.21 -8.80
C TYR A 148 1.03 12.75 -7.44
N ASN A 149 0.44 13.21 -6.33
CA ASN A 149 0.89 12.95 -4.96
C ASN A 149 2.32 13.43 -4.66
N LEU A 150 2.85 14.38 -5.45
CA LEU A 150 4.21 14.92 -5.25
C LEU A 150 4.28 15.97 -4.14
N THR A 151 3.13 16.44 -3.65
CA THR A 151 3.02 17.29 -2.45
C THR A 151 2.97 16.46 -1.16
N SER A 152 3.03 15.13 -1.24
CA SER A 152 3.01 14.25 -0.07
C SER A 152 4.38 14.18 0.60
N GLY A 153 4.44 14.55 1.88
CA GLY A 153 5.66 14.39 2.68
C GLY A 153 6.10 12.92 2.79
N PHE A 154 5.16 11.98 2.90
CA PHE A 154 5.47 10.55 2.95
C PHE A 154 6.11 10.05 1.64
N PHE A 155 5.65 10.53 0.48
CA PHE A 155 6.27 10.18 -0.81
C PHE A 155 7.75 10.57 -0.82
N TRP A 156 8.07 11.81 -0.46
CA TRP A 156 9.45 12.29 -0.42
C TRP A 156 10.29 11.60 0.64
N LEU A 157 9.72 11.32 1.82
CA LEU A 157 10.38 10.54 2.87
C LEU A 157 10.89 9.21 2.30
N VAL A 158 10.02 8.47 1.60
CA VAL A 158 10.38 7.16 1.05
C VAL A 158 11.36 7.28 -0.13
N VAL A 159 11.14 8.22 -1.05
CA VAL A 159 12.05 8.46 -2.19
C VAL A 159 13.45 8.81 -1.71
N ILE A 160 13.58 9.69 -0.71
CA ILE A 160 14.86 10.11 -0.17
C ILE A 160 15.51 8.98 0.62
N ALA A 161 14.77 8.29 1.49
CA ALA A 161 15.30 7.17 2.27
C ALA A 161 15.82 6.03 1.37
N THR A 162 15.07 5.69 0.32
CA THR A 162 15.46 4.65 -0.64
C THR A 162 16.64 5.08 -1.51
N THR A 163 16.65 6.34 -1.98
CA THR A 163 17.77 6.90 -2.76
C THR A 163 19.05 6.96 -1.93
N ALA A 164 18.95 7.41 -0.67
CA ALA A 164 20.06 7.44 0.27
C ALA A 164 20.54 6.03 0.60
N GLY A 165 19.64 5.08 0.85
CA GLY A 165 19.98 3.67 1.06
C GLY A 165 20.71 3.06 -0.14
N LEU A 166 20.23 3.33 -1.36
CA LEU A 166 20.88 2.91 -2.60
C LEU A 166 22.26 3.56 -2.75
N ALA A 167 22.38 4.87 -2.52
CA ALA A 167 23.65 5.58 -2.55
C ALA A 167 24.64 4.99 -1.53
N LEU A 168 24.19 4.72 -0.30
CA LEU A 168 25.00 4.09 0.75
C LEU A 168 25.42 2.66 0.38
N SER A 169 24.64 1.93 -0.42
CA SER A 169 25.00 0.59 -0.90
C SER A 169 26.26 0.57 -1.78
N TYR A 170 26.59 1.70 -2.43
CA TYR A 170 27.85 1.88 -3.17
C TYR A 170 29.03 2.26 -2.28
N THR A 171 28.80 2.48 -0.98
CA THR A 171 29.84 2.86 -0.01
C THR A 171 30.16 1.70 0.94
N ARG A 172 31.11 1.91 1.86
CA ARG A 172 31.42 0.95 2.94
C ARG A 172 30.23 0.66 3.87
N ALA A 173 29.19 1.49 3.86
CA ALA A 173 27.98 1.26 4.65
C ALA A 173 27.28 -0.07 4.29
N ARG A 174 27.51 -0.62 3.08
CA ARG A 174 27.00 -1.95 2.70
C ARG A 174 27.48 -3.11 3.57
N GLU A 175 28.59 -2.93 4.31
CA GLU A 175 29.12 -3.93 5.26
C GLU A 175 28.22 -4.07 6.49
N LEU A 176 27.36 -3.07 6.76
CA LEU A 176 26.38 -3.14 7.86
C LEU A 176 25.37 -4.28 7.67
N GLU A 177 25.20 -4.75 6.44
CA GLU A 177 24.39 -5.94 6.17
C GLU A 177 24.96 -7.20 6.86
N GLY A 178 26.28 -7.32 6.92
CA GLY A 178 26.98 -8.44 7.57
C GLY A 178 26.76 -8.52 9.09
N VAL A 179 26.43 -7.41 9.73
CA VAL A 179 26.07 -7.35 11.15
C VAL A 179 24.55 -7.36 11.38
N GLY A 180 23.77 -7.53 10.32
CA GLY A 180 22.32 -7.73 10.40
C GLY A 180 21.48 -6.47 10.24
N ALA A 181 21.90 -5.48 9.44
CA ALA A 181 21.06 -4.31 9.13
C ALA A 181 19.64 -4.68 8.68
N SER A 182 19.49 -5.60 7.73
CA SER A 182 18.17 -6.09 7.29
C SER A 182 17.38 -6.82 8.38
N ARG A 183 18.05 -7.53 9.31
CA ARG A 183 17.38 -8.19 10.45
C ARG A 183 16.80 -7.17 11.43
N VAL A 184 17.56 -6.12 11.73
CA VAL A 184 17.08 -4.98 12.55
C VAL A 184 15.93 -4.26 11.85
N GLY A 185 16.06 -4.00 10.55
CA GLY A 185 14.97 -3.41 9.74
C GLY A 185 13.70 -4.26 9.76
N THR A 186 13.83 -5.59 9.67
CA THR A 186 12.69 -6.53 9.74
C THR A 186 12.03 -6.51 11.12
N ALA A 187 12.80 -6.40 12.21
CA ALA A 187 12.22 -6.26 13.54
C ALA A 187 11.41 -4.96 13.68
N LEU A 188 11.92 -3.84 13.16
CA LEU A 188 11.19 -2.57 13.11
C LEU A 188 9.95 -2.65 12.21
N LEU A 189 10.02 -3.41 11.10
CA LEU A 189 8.86 -3.69 10.24
C LEU A 189 7.75 -4.41 11.01
N TYR A 190 8.08 -5.38 11.87
CA TYR A 190 7.07 -6.05 12.70
C TYR A 190 6.43 -5.10 13.73
N VAL A 191 7.21 -4.19 14.32
CA VAL A 191 6.66 -3.14 15.20
C VAL A 191 5.71 -2.22 14.42
N LEU A 192 6.06 -1.86 13.19
CA LEU A 192 5.21 -1.06 12.31
C LEU A 192 3.88 -1.78 12.00
N ILE A 193 3.94 -3.06 11.61
CA ILE A 193 2.74 -3.87 11.34
C ILE A 193 1.84 -3.96 12.57
N ALA A 194 2.42 -4.20 13.76
CA ALA A 194 1.66 -4.23 15.01
C ALA A 194 0.99 -2.87 15.30
N THR A 195 1.69 -1.77 15.07
CA THR A 195 1.18 -0.41 15.28
C THR A 195 0.01 -0.09 14.35
N ILE A 196 0.07 -0.52 13.08
CA ILE A 196 -1.04 -0.37 12.13
C ILE A 196 -2.26 -1.13 12.62
N GLY A 197 -2.09 -2.38 13.06
CA GLY A 197 -3.18 -3.20 13.61
C GLY A 197 -3.85 -2.58 14.84
N MET A 198 -3.07 -1.96 15.75
CA MET A 198 -3.60 -1.32 16.96
C MET A 198 -4.42 -0.05 16.69
N ARG A 199 -4.21 0.62 15.55
CA ARG A 199 -4.97 1.84 15.18
C ARG A 199 -6.35 1.54 14.59
N MET A 200 -6.67 0.27 14.33
CA MET A 200 -7.93 -0.13 13.72
C MET A 200 -9.09 -0.10 14.73
N ASN A 201 -10.12 0.71 14.47
CA ASN A 201 -11.35 0.70 15.27
C ASN A 201 -12.37 -0.31 14.73
N LEU A 202 -12.36 -1.53 15.26
CA LEU A 202 -13.30 -2.57 14.85
C LEU A 202 -14.77 -2.28 15.20
N MET A 203 -15.05 -1.41 16.18
CA MET A 203 -16.44 -1.08 16.53
C MET A 203 -17.14 -0.26 15.44
N ALA A 204 -16.39 0.53 14.66
CA ALA A 204 -16.93 1.27 13.52
C ALA A 204 -17.57 0.35 12.44
N VAL A 205 -17.12 -0.91 12.36
CA VAL A 205 -17.70 -1.93 11.46
C VAL A 205 -19.12 -2.29 11.88
N ALA A 206 -19.39 -2.32 13.18
CA ALA A 206 -20.71 -2.65 13.71
C ALA A 206 -21.72 -1.52 13.50
N GLU A 207 -21.26 -0.28 13.33
CA GLU A 207 -22.10 0.89 13.10
C GLU A 207 -22.51 1.06 11.63
N ASN A 208 -21.67 0.59 10.67
CA ASN A 208 -21.87 0.78 9.22
C ASN A 208 -21.86 -0.56 8.44
N LYS A 209 -22.58 -1.56 8.95
CA LYS A 209 -22.48 -2.96 8.50
C LYS A 209 -22.71 -3.11 6.99
N GLU A 210 -23.65 -2.36 6.45
CA GLU A 210 -24.02 -2.34 5.04
C GLU A 210 -22.88 -1.83 4.14
N LEU A 211 -22.21 -0.74 4.52
CA LEU A 211 -21.09 -0.20 3.74
C LEU A 211 -19.88 -1.15 3.76
N PHE A 212 -19.64 -1.80 4.91
CA PHE A 212 -18.61 -2.83 5.03
C PHE A 212 -18.88 -4.06 4.18
N LEU A 213 -20.15 -4.48 4.06
CA LEU A 213 -20.53 -5.58 3.18
C LEU A 213 -20.24 -5.24 1.70
N VAL A 214 -20.56 -4.02 1.27
CA VAL A 214 -20.25 -3.55 -0.09
C VAL A 214 -18.74 -3.56 -0.34
N GLY A 215 -17.96 -3.01 0.60
CA GLY A 215 -16.49 -3.02 0.52
C GLY A 215 -15.89 -4.42 0.47
N ALA A 216 -16.41 -5.35 1.28
CA ALA A 216 -15.98 -6.74 1.29
C ALA A 216 -16.28 -7.46 -0.04
N ILE A 217 -17.46 -7.23 -0.62
CA ILE A 217 -17.84 -7.78 -1.93
C ILE A 217 -16.88 -7.24 -3.01
N TRP A 218 -16.58 -5.94 -2.99
CA TRP A 218 -15.65 -5.34 -3.95
C TRP A 218 -14.26 -5.96 -3.85
N ILE A 219 -13.67 -6.05 -2.64
CA ILE A 219 -12.37 -6.71 -2.47
C ILE A 219 -12.42 -8.18 -2.86
N GLY A 220 -13.55 -8.86 -2.64
CA GLY A 220 -13.78 -10.21 -3.14
C GLY A 220 -13.65 -10.30 -4.66
N PHE A 221 -14.34 -9.42 -5.40
CA PHE A 221 -14.21 -9.35 -6.87
C PHE A 221 -12.78 -9.02 -7.31
N HIS A 222 -12.16 -8.03 -6.67
CA HIS A 222 -10.76 -7.65 -6.91
C HIS A 222 -9.82 -8.84 -6.74
N ALA A 223 -9.95 -9.59 -5.63
CA ALA A 223 -9.15 -10.77 -5.34
C ALA A 223 -9.36 -11.87 -6.38
N ILE A 224 -10.62 -12.16 -6.76
CA ILE A 224 -10.94 -13.17 -7.78
C ILE A 224 -10.30 -12.82 -9.12
N ILE A 225 -10.42 -11.56 -9.55
CA ILE A 225 -9.82 -11.10 -10.82
C ILE A 225 -8.30 -11.24 -10.76
N LEU A 226 -7.66 -10.74 -9.70
CA LEU A 226 -6.20 -10.81 -9.57
C LEU A 226 -5.67 -12.24 -9.50
N ILE A 227 -6.32 -13.13 -8.74
CA ILE A 227 -5.95 -14.55 -8.67
C ILE A 227 -6.10 -15.21 -10.03
N THR A 228 -7.19 -14.91 -10.75
CA THR A 228 -7.43 -15.45 -12.09
C THR A 228 -6.37 -14.99 -13.07
N VAL A 229 -6.09 -13.69 -13.13
CA VAL A 229 -5.06 -13.12 -14.01
C VAL A 229 -3.69 -13.66 -13.65
N ALA A 230 -3.34 -13.70 -12.36
CA ALA A 230 -2.06 -14.25 -11.90
C ALA A 230 -1.89 -15.71 -12.32
N LYS A 231 -2.94 -16.52 -12.28
CA LYS A 231 -2.91 -17.90 -12.75
C LYS A 231 -2.77 -18.01 -14.27
N LEU A 232 -3.43 -17.14 -15.04
CA LEU A 232 -3.33 -17.13 -16.50
C LEU A 232 -1.92 -16.78 -16.99
N ILE A 233 -1.29 -15.78 -16.36
CA ILE A 233 0.06 -15.33 -16.74
C ILE A 233 1.17 -16.03 -15.94
N LYS A 234 0.82 -16.95 -15.04
CA LYS A 234 1.74 -17.65 -14.13
C LYS A 234 2.59 -16.69 -13.29
N ALA A 235 1.98 -15.62 -12.79
CA ALA A 235 2.65 -14.64 -11.95
C ALA A 235 2.85 -15.17 -10.51
N PRO A 236 4.05 -14.94 -9.92
CA PRO A 236 4.28 -15.13 -8.50
C PRO A 236 3.30 -14.40 -7.60
N TYR A 237 3.03 -15.00 -6.45
CA TYR A 237 2.25 -14.43 -5.36
C TYR A 237 2.81 -13.07 -4.92
N PHE A 238 4.13 -12.86 -5.03
CA PHE A 238 4.77 -11.56 -4.82
C PHE A 238 4.08 -10.44 -5.61
N PHE A 239 3.91 -10.60 -6.92
CA PHE A 239 3.31 -9.56 -7.76
C PHE A 239 1.81 -9.39 -7.47
N LEU A 240 1.11 -10.49 -7.19
CA LEU A 240 -0.29 -10.44 -6.79
C LEU A 240 -0.45 -9.63 -5.50
N ALA A 241 0.31 -9.96 -4.46
CA ALA A 241 0.17 -9.34 -3.14
C ALA A 241 0.63 -7.88 -3.14
N VAL A 242 1.81 -7.59 -3.68
CA VAL A 242 2.36 -6.23 -3.72
C VAL A 242 1.56 -5.34 -4.68
N GLY A 243 1.21 -5.85 -5.87
CA GLY A 243 0.38 -5.12 -6.83
C GLY A 243 -1.03 -4.86 -6.30
N SER A 244 -1.63 -5.85 -5.62
CA SER A 244 -2.93 -5.66 -4.97
C SER A 244 -2.88 -4.61 -3.86
N GLN A 245 -1.80 -4.58 -3.06
CA GLN A 245 -1.67 -3.59 -1.97
C GLN A 245 -1.33 -2.20 -2.50
N ALA A 246 -0.57 -2.10 -3.59
CA ALA A 246 -0.34 -0.84 -4.29
C ALA A 246 -1.65 -0.18 -4.77
N ASN A 247 -2.64 -1.00 -5.12
CA ASN A 247 -4.00 -0.57 -5.41
C ASN A 247 -4.73 -0.23 -4.08
N VAL A 248 -5.12 -1.25 -3.30
CA VAL A 248 -6.08 -1.10 -2.20
C VAL A 248 -5.54 -0.30 -1.00
N GLY A 249 -4.25 -0.38 -0.71
CA GLY A 249 -3.65 0.24 0.47
C GLY A 249 -2.67 1.38 0.16
N GLY A 250 -2.49 1.72 -1.12
CA GLY A 250 -1.65 2.83 -1.59
C GLY A 250 -0.17 2.75 -1.19
N ALA A 251 0.51 3.91 -1.26
CA ALA A 251 1.96 3.95 -1.09
C ALA A 251 2.45 3.72 0.34
N ALA A 252 1.57 3.84 1.34
CA ALA A 252 1.96 3.56 2.73
C ALA A 252 2.13 2.06 2.98
N SER A 253 1.26 1.21 2.44
CA SER A 253 1.20 -0.22 2.77
C SER A 253 1.86 -1.14 1.74
N ALA A 254 1.92 -0.75 0.46
CA ALA A 254 2.57 -1.55 -0.57
C ALA A 254 4.06 -1.84 -0.30
N PRO A 255 4.88 -0.89 0.19
CA PRO A 255 6.27 -1.15 0.55
C PRO A 255 6.39 -2.11 1.74
N ILE A 256 5.43 -2.06 2.67
CA ILE A 256 5.36 -2.97 3.83
C ILE A 256 5.09 -4.39 3.34
N MET A 257 4.11 -4.56 2.45
CA MET A 257 3.81 -5.85 1.82
C MET A 257 5.02 -6.41 1.08
N ALA A 258 5.72 -5.60 0.28
CA ALA A 258 6.92 -6.04 -0.43
C ALA A 258 8.05 -6.42 0.54
N SER A 259 8.26 -5.64 1.60
CA SER A 259 9.26 -5.91 2.63
C SER A 259 9.00 -7.21 3.40
N ALA A 260 7.74 -7.63 3.51
CA ALA A 260 7.37 -8.89 4.14
C ALA A 260 7.87 -10.12 3.36
N PHE A 261 8.03 -10.01 2.03
CA PHE A 261 8.72 -11.03 1.24
C PHE A 261 10.23 -10.93 1.41
N HIS A 262 10.77 -9.72 1.29
CA HIS A 262 12.16 -9.44 1.59
C HIS A 262 12.38 -7.92 1.75
N PRO A 263 13.10 -7.42 2.77
CA PRO A 263 13.29 -5.98 2.99
C PRO A 263 13.82 -5.20 1.78
N ALA A 264 14.69 -5.83 0.98
CA ALA A 264 15.23 -5.24 -0.25
C ALA A 264 14.18 -4.99 -1.35
N LEU A 265 12.98 -5.55 -1.24
CA LEU A 265 11.90 -5.40 -2.23
C LEU A 265 10.98 -4.21 -1.92
N ALA A 266 11.15 -3.52 -0.79
CA ALA A 266 10.37 -2.33 -0.42
C ALA A 266 10.25 -1.28 -1.56
N PRO A 267 11.33 -0.93 -2.29
CA PRO A 267 11.27 0.06 -3.37
C PRO A 267 10.32 -0.33 -4.50
N VAL A 268 10.18 -1.64 -4.78
CA VAL A 268 9.25 -2.13 -5.81
C VAL A 268 7.81 -1.77 -5.43
N GLY A 269 7.43 -1.96 -4.17
CA GLY A 269 6.11 -1.60 -3.68
C GLY A 269 5.81 -0.09 -3.79
N VAL A 270 6.83 0.75 -3.55
CA VAL A 270 6.71 2.21 -3.71
C VAL A 270 6.42 2.57 -5.16
N LEU A 271 7.23 2.06 -6.09
CA LEU A 271 7.09 2.38 -7.52
C LEU A 271 5.72 1.94 -8.07
N LEU A 272 5.26 0.76 -7.67
CA LEU A 272 3.93 0.27 -8.06
C LEU A 272 2.80 1.14 -7.51
N ALA A 273 2.91 1.62 -6.27
CA ALA A 273 1.91 2.52 -5.69
C ALA A 273 1.92 3.91 -6.32
N VAL A 274 3.09 4.43 -6.68
CA VAL A 274 3.23 5.73 -7.37
C VAL A 274 2.59 5.70 -8.75
N LEU A 275 2.72 4.59 -9.48
CA LEU A 275 1.99 4.40 -10.72
C LEU A 275 0.47 4.44 -10.49
N GLY A 276 -0.01 3.81 -9.41
CA GLY A 276 -1.40 3.87 -8.97
C GLY A 276 -1.89 5.31 -8.74
N TYR A 277 -1.09 6.15 -8.09
CA TYR A 277 -1.42 7.57 -7.91
C TYR A 277 -1.69 8.29 -9.23
N ALA A 278 -0.83 8.09 -10.23
CA ALA A 278 -0.93 8.77 -11.52
C ALA A 278 -2.19 8.37 -12.31
N VAL A 279 -2.60 7.11 -12.26
CA VAL A 279 -3.76 6.62 -13.01
C VAL A 279 -5.07 6.66 -12.21
N GLY A 280 -4.99 6.78 -10.89
CA GLY A 280 -6.12 6.57 -9.99
C GLY A 280 -7.24 7.59 -10.10
N THR A 281 -6.93 8.88 -10.30
CA THR A 281 -7.98 9.90 -10.51
C THR A 281 -8.84 9.56 -11.72
N TYR A 282 -8.21 9.19 -12.84
CA TYR A 282 -8.92 8.86 -14.08
C TYR A 282 -9.72 7.56 -13.97
N GLY A 283 -9.11 6.53 -13.37
CA GLY A 283 -9.76 5.24 -13.14
C GLY A 283 -10.98 5.37 -12.22
N ALA A 284 -10.82 6.08 -11.09
CA ALA A 284 -11.89 6.30 -10.13
C ALA A 284 -13.02 7.16 -10.70
N TRP A 285 -12.68 8.19 -11.49
CA TRP A 285 -13.68 8.98 -12.20
C TRP A 285 -14.51 8.12 -13.16
N LEU A 286 -13.84 7.26 -13.94
CA LEU A 286 -14.53 6.33 -14.84
C LEU A 286 -15.44 5.37 -14.05
N CYS A 287 -14.94 4.80 -12.94
CA CYS A 287 -15.76 3.98 -12.05
C CYS A 287 -16.98 4.75 -11.55
N GLY A 288 -16.83 6.01 -11.15
CA GLY A 288 -17.93 6.85 -10.70
C GLY A 288 -18.96 7.14 -11.78
N GLN A 289 -18.54 7.33 -13.04
CA GLN A 289 -19.48 7.45 -14.16
C GLN A 289 -20.26 6.16 -14.38
N LEU A 290 -19.60 4.99 -14.31
CA LEU A 290 -20.27 3.70 -14.44
C LEU A 290 -21.27 3.48 -13.31
N MET A 291 -20.90 3.80 -12.07
CA MET A 291 -21.79 3.73 -10.90
C MET A 291 -23.00 4.64 -11.06
N ARG A 292 -22.81 5.87 -11.53
CA ARG A 292 -23.90 6.83 -11.78
C ARG A 292 -24.92 6.31 -12.78
N VAL A 293 -24.49 5.57 -13.80
CA VAL A 293 -25.40 5.00 -14.84
C VAL A 293 -26.26 3.87 -14.28
N VAL A 294 -25.73 3.10 -13.33
CA VAL A 294 -26.43 1.94 -12.73
C VAL A 294 -27.04 2.21 -11.36
N ALA A 295 -26.88 3.44 -10.85
CA ALA A 295 -27.47 3.87 -9.59
C ALA A 295 -29.01 3.88 -9.72
N PRO A 296 -29.73 3.34 -8.73
CA PRO A 296 -31.19 3.28 -8.74
C PRO A 296 -31.85 4.66 -8.63
#